data_AF-A0A820MUW6-F1
#
_entry.id   AF-A0A820MUW6-F1
#
_cell.length_a   1.000
_cell.length_b   1.000
_cell.length_c   1.000
_cell.angle_alpha   90.00
_cell.angle_beta   90.00
_cell.angle_gamma   90.00
#
_symmetry.space_group_name_H-M   'P 1'
#
loop_
_entity.id
_entity.type
_entity.pdbx_description
1 polymer ?
#
loop_
_entity_poly.entity_id
_entity_poly.type
_entity_poly.pdbx_seq_one_letter_code
_entity_poly.pdbx_strand_id
1 'polypeptide(L)'
;ENLLKAIKNVQTAAELYGSSAMIAMKITAFVPPDILQKLNQILEEQQPSTKLSIHEFISNTSTMNKDELTEVKHLIQRINRIIQEVKKHNGRIFIDAEQSYFQTAIHRLVLELQEQ
;
A
#
# COMPACT_ATOMS: atom_id res chain seq x y z
N GLU A 1 6.11 -11.62 -8.77
CA GLU A 1 7.43 -11.89 -8.16
C GLU A 1 7.66 -11.14 -6.84
N ASN A 2 7.51 -9.81 -6.81
CA ASN A 2 7.80 -8.98 -5.62
C ASN A 2 7.00 -9.35 -4.36
N LEU A 3 5.73 -9.74 -4.50
CA LEU A 3 4.91 -10.16 -3.35
C LEU A 3 5.46 -11.41 -2.64
N LEU A 4 5.87 -12.44 -3.39
CA LEU A 4 6.39 -13.67 -2.80
C LEU A 4 7.73 -13.43 -2.10
N LYS A 5 8.58 -12.59 -2.71
CA LYS A 5 9.84 -12.14 -2.11
C LYS A 5 9.59 -11.38 -0.81
N ALA A 6 8.62 -10.47 -0.80
CA ALA A 6 8.26 -9.71 0.40
C ALA A 6 7.76 -10.64 1.52
N ILE A 7 6.86 -11.58 1.23
CA ILE A 7 6.38 -12.57 2.21
C ILE A 7 7.54 -13.39 2.78
N LYS A 8 8.44 -13.88 1.92
CA LYS A 8 9.61 -14.63 2.38
C LYS A 8 10.53 -13.79 3.27
N ASN A 9 10.71 -12.51 2.97
CA ASN A 9 11.49 -11.60 3.80
C ASN A 9 10.84 -11.40 5.18
N VAL A 10 9.51 -11.28 5.23
CA VAL A 10 8.76 -11.21 6.50
C VAL A 10 9.00 -12.47 7.33
N GLN A 11 8.85 -13.65 6.72
CA GLN A 11 9.06 -14.94 7.39
C GLN A 11 10.49 -15.09 7.91
N THR A 12 11.48 -14.75 7.09
CA THR A 12 12.88 -14.82 7.47
C THR A 12 13.19 -13.87 8.64
N ALA A 13 12.66 -12.65 8.61
CA ALA A 13 12.86 -11.70 9.70
C ALA A 13 12.16 -12.16 10.99
N ALA A 14 10.95 -12.73 10.89
CA ALA A 14 10.24 -13.31 12.02
C ALA A 14 11.02 -14.47 12.66
N GLU A 15 11.59 -15.36 11.84
CA GLU A 15 12.42 -16.48 12.31
C GLU A 15 13.67 -16.00 13.06
N LEU A 16 14.32 -14.94 12.57
CA LEU A 16 15.57 -14.44 13.15
C LEU A 16 15.36 -13.51 14.35
N TYR A 17 14.30 -12.70 14.36
CA TYR A 17 14.11 -11.60 15.30
C TYR A 17 12.83 -11.70 16.13
N GLY A 18 11.96 -12.69 15.87
CA GLY A 18 10.70 -12.88 16.58
C GLY A 18 9.82 -11.62 16.58
N SER A 19 9.31 -11.24 17.75
CA SER A 19 8.48 -10.05 17.95
C SER A 19 9.21 -8.71 17.76
N SER A 20 10.54 -8.74 17.61
CA SER A 20 11.35 -7.56 17.26
C SER A 20 11.58 -7.42 15.76
N ALA A 21 11.01 -8.30 14.93
CA ALA A 21 11.07 -8.17 13.48
C ALA A 21 10.45 -6.85 13.00
N MET A 22 11.24 -6.10 12.23
CA MET A 22 10.84 -4.83 11.61
C MET A 22 11.01 -4.95 10.10
N ILE A 23 9.97 -4.60 9.34
CA ILE A 23 9.93 -4.71 7.89
C ILE A 23 9.72 -3.33 7.29
N ALA A 24 10.66 -2.88 6.46
CA ALA A 24 10.52 -1.67 5.66
C ALA A 24 9.92 -2.00 4.29
N MET A 25 9.02 -1.16 3.80
CA MET A 25 8.31 -1.36 2.54
C MET A 25 8.24 -0.06 1.73
N LYS A 26 8.68 -0.13 0.47
CA LYS A 26 8.41 0.90 -0.55
C LYS A 26 7.14 0.55 -1.31
N ILE A 27 6.21 1.48 -1.43
CA ILE A 27 4.94 1.27 -2.14
C ILE A 27 5.20 1.14 -3.64
N THR A 28 6.13 1.91 -4.20
CA THR A 28 6.53 1.82 -5.61
C THR A 28 7.12 0.47 -6.03
N ALA A 29 7.49 -0.41 -5.08
CA ALA A 29 7.89 -1.78 -5.39
C ALA A 29 6.70 -2.69 -5.78
N PHE A 30 5.46 -2.26 -5.51
CA PHE A 30 4.24 -3.04 -5.70
C PHE A 30 3.24 -2.41 -6.67
N VAL A 31 3.57 -1.29 -7.29
CA VAL A 31 2.73 -0.64 -8.30
C VAL A 31 3.63 0.19 -9.23
N PRO A 32 3.30 0.31 -10.52
CA PRO A 32 3.98 1.25 -11.39
C PRO A 32 3.95 2.69 -10.81
N PRO A 33 5.08 3.43 -10.83
CA PRO A 33 5.16 4.76 -10.25
C PRO A 33 4.16 5.77 -10.82
N ASP A 34 3.85 5.67 -12.11
CA ASP A 34 2.87 6.51 -12.82
C ASP A 34 1.44 6.31 -12.30
N ILE A 35 1.06 5.07 -11.98
CA ILE A 35 -0.24 4.77 -11.36
C ILE A 35 -0.33 5.39 -9.96
N LEU A 36 0.73 5.28 -9.17
CA LEU A 36 0.78 5.87 -7.83
C LEU A 36 0.76 7.41 -7.89
N GLN A 37 1.47 8.00 -8.85
CA GLN A 37 1.46 9.44 -9.08
C GLN A 37 0.06 9.92 -9.49
N LYS A 38 -0.62 9.20 -10.38
CA LYS A 38 -1.98 9.53 -10.80
C LYS A 38 -2.98 9.42 -9.64
N LEU A 39 -2.86 8.39 -8.82
CA LEU A 39 -3.65 8.27 -7.59
C LEU A 39 -3.42 9.47 -6.66
N ASN A 40 -2.16 9.89 -6.49
CA ASN A 40 -1.80 11.04 -5.67
C ASN A 40 -2.51 12.32 -6.15
N GLN A 41 -2.46 12.60 -7.46
CA GLN A 41 -3.12 13.77 -8.07
C GLN A 41 -4.63 13.77 -7.79
N ILE A 42 -5.31 12.65 -8.02
CA ILE A 42 -6.76 12.54 -7.81
C ILE A 42 -7.12 12.78 -6.34
N LEU A 43 -6.32 12.25 -5.40
CA LEU A 43 -6.54 12.44 -3.97
C LEU A 43 -6.32 13.89 -3.52
N GLU A 44 -5.32 14.58 -4.08
CA GLU A 44 -5.05 15.99 -3.78
C GLU A 44 -6.14 16.92 -4.33
N GLU A 45 -6.64 16.64 -5.53
CA GLU A 45 -7.67 17.44 -6.18
C GLU A 45 -9.04 17.31 -5.51
N GLN A 46 -9.42 16.09 -5.12
CA GLN A 46 -10.77 15.80 -4.63
C GLN A 46 -10.88 15.75 -3.11
N GLN A 47 -9.76 15.63 -2.39
CA GLN A 47 -9.67 15.57 -0.93
C GLN A 47 -10.78 14.72 -0.29
N PRO A 48 -10.90 13.44 -0.67
CA PRO A 48 -12.02 12.63 -0.24
C PRO A 48 -12.02 12.41 1.26
N SER A 49 -13.23 12.31 1.84
CA SER A 49 -13.38 11.98 3.25
C SER A 49 -12.71 10.65 3.56
N THR A 50 -12.10 10.53 4.74
CA THR A 50 -11.34 9.33 5.10
C THR A 50 -12.18 8.06 5.25
N LYS A 51 -13.51 8.18 5.32
CA LYS A 51 -14.47 7.07 5.49
C LYS A 51 -14.67 6.20 4.24
N LEU A 52 -14.37 6.69 3.04
CA LEU A 52 -14.53 5.96 1.78
C LEU A 52 -13.24 5.20 1.47
N SER A 53 -13.29 3.89 1.21
CA SER A 53 -12.07 3.17 0.78
C SER A 53 -11.50 3.78 -0.50
N ILE A 54 -10.17 3.71 -0.68
CA ILE A 54 -9.53 4.22 -1.91
C ILE A 54 -10.18 3.58 -3.13
N HIS A 55 -10.46 2.27 -3.08
CA HIS A 55 -11.07 1.57 -4.21
C HIS A 55 -12.47 2.09 -4.55
N GLU A 56 -13.34 2.30 -3.56
CA GLU A 56 -14.66 2.87 -3.80
C GLU A 56 -14.56 4.29 -4.34
N PHE A 57 -13.66 5.09 -3.76
CA PHE A 57 -13.42 6.46 -4.17
C PHE A 57 -13.00 6.53 -5.65
N ILE A 58 -11.94 5.83 -6.05
CA ILE A 58 -11.45 5.86 -7.44
C ILE A 58 -12.44 5.21 -8.43
N SER A 59 -13.27 4.27 -7.97
CA SER A 59 -14.30 3.67 -8.84
C SER A 59 -15.43 4.66 -9.16
N ASN A 60 -15.61 5.67 -8.29
CA ASN A 60 -16.56 6.76 -8.50
C ASN A 60 -15.98 7.92 -9.30
N THR A 61 -14.66 7.91 -9.59
CA THR A 61 -14.04 8.91 -10.46
C THR A 61 -13.92 8.41 -11.90
N SER A 62 -14.17 9.28 -12.88
CA SER A 62 -13.97 8.98 -14.31
C SER A 62 -12.52 9.21 -14.77
N THR A 63 -11.58 9.36 -13.83
CA THR A 63 -10.19 9.79 -14.08
C THR A 63 -9.22 8.66 -14.36
N MET A 64 -9.53 7.43 -13.92
CA MET A 64 -8.75 6.22 -14.20
C MET A 64 -9.49 5.28 -15.14
N ASN A 65 -8.74 4.63 -16.05
CA ASN A 65 -9.27 3.57 -16.89
C ASN A 65 -9.36 2.25 -16.10
N LYS A 66 -9.99 1.23 -16.69
CA LYS A 66 -10.25 -0.06 -16.03
C LYS A 66 -8.97 -0.80 -15.60
N ASP A 67 -7.90 -0.70 -16.38
CA ASP A 67 -6.64 -1.38 -16.09
C ASP A 67 -5.92 -0.69 -14.93
N GLU A 68 -5.92 0.65 -14.92
CA GLU A 68 -5.36 1.45 -13.82
C GLU A 68 -6.11 1.19 -12.50
N LEU A 69 -7.45 1.17 -12.53
CA LEU A 69 -8.28 0.83 -11.37
C LEU A 69 -7.97 -0.59 -10.85
N THR A 70 -7.78 -1.53 -11.78
CA THR A 70 -7.41 -2.91 -11.45
C THR A 70 -6.03 -2.96 -10.78
N GLU A 71 -5.06 -2.15 -11.24
CA GLU A 71 -3.74 -2.09 -10.60
C GLU A 71 -3.75 -1.45 -9.21
N VAL A 72 -4.56 -0.42 -8.98
CA VAL A 72 -4.72 0.13 -7.63
C VAL A 72 -5.38 -0.89 -6.70
N LYS A 73 -6.40 -1.61 -7.18
CA LYS A 73 -7.00 -2.72 -6.42
C LYS A 73 -5.98 -3.80 -6.10
N HIS A 74 -5.19 -4.22 -7.07
CA HIS A 74 -4.15 -5.22 -6.85
C HIS A 74 -3.07 -4.72 -5.89
N LEU A 75 -2.69 -3.44 -5.94
CA LEU A 75 -1.76 -2.83 -4.98
C LEU A 75 -2.27 -2.99 -3.54
N ILE A 76 -3.52 -2.59 -3.28
CA ILE A 76 -4.14 -2.71 -1.95
C ILE A 76 -4.15 -4.17 -1.49
N GLN A 77 -4.54 -5.10 -2.37
CA GLN A 77 -4.50 -6.53 -2.07
C GLN A 77 -3.09 -7.06 -1.78
N ARG A 78 -2.08 -6.60 -2.54
CA ARG A 78 -0.68 -6.99 -2.33
C ARG A 78 -0.18 -6.50 -0.97
N ILE A 79 -0.42 -5.24 -0.62
CA ILE A 79 -0.01 -4.66 0.66
C ILE A 79 -0.72 -5.37 1.82
N ASN A 80 -2.04 -5.58 1.71
CA ASN A 80 -2.81 -6.30 2.73
C ASN A 80 -2.25 -7.68 3.02
N ARG A 81 -1.92 -8.45 1.98
CA ARG A 81 -1.32 -9.78 2.18
C ARG A 81 0.00 -9.73 2.94
N ILE A 82 0.82 -8.70 2.71
CA ILE A 82 2.09 -8.55 3.42
C ILE A 82 1.85 -8.13 4.87
N ILE A 83 0.94 -7.18 5.11
CA ILE A 83 0.57 -6.75 6.47
C ILE A 83 0.01 -7.91 7.28
N GLN A 84 -0.86 -8.74 6.70
CA GLN A 84 -1.40 -9.91 7.38
C GLN A 84 -0.30 -10.92 7.74
N GLU A 85 0.69 -11.13 6.87
CA GLU A 85 1.85 -11.96 7.20
C GLU A 85 2.67 -11.33 8.34
N VAL A 86 2.93 -10.02 8.32
CA VAL A 86 3.64 -9.32 9.42
C VAL A 86 2.89 -9.45 10.74
N LYS A 87 1.56 -9.24 10.74
CA LYS A 87 0.69 -9.36 11.92
C LYS A 87 0.72 -10.78 12.49
N LYS A 88 0.69 -11.81 11.64
CA LYS A 88 0.77 -13.22 12.04
C LYS A 88 2.02 -13.53 12.87
N HIS A 89 3.12 -12.85 12.59
CA HIS A 89 4.40 -13.02 13.30
C HIS A 89 4.64 -11.98 14.40
N ASN A 90 3.61 -11.17 14.74
CA ASN A 90 3.70 -10.08 15.72
C ASN A 90 4.84 -9.07 15.42
N GLY A 91 5.15 -8.90 14.12
CA GLY A 91 6.18 -7.98 13.64
C GLY A 91 5.64 -6.57 13.44
N ARG A 92 6.54 -5.65 13.08
CA ARG A 92 6.20 -4.24 12.79
C ARG A 92 6.51 -3.93 11.33
N ILE A 93 5.67 -3.13 10.70
CA ILE A 93 5.88 -2.66 9.33
C ILE A 93 6.08 -1.13 9.33
N PHE A 94 7.04 -0.69 8.53
CA PHE A 94 7.35 0.71 8.23
C PHE A 94 7.15 0.91 6.74
N ILE A 95 6.38 1.93 6.37
CA ILE A 95 6.29 2.35 4.98
C ILE A 95 7.35 3.42 4.76
N ASP A 96 8.23 3.20 3.80
CA ASP A 96 9.31 4.13 3.45
C ASP A 96 8.72 5.45 2.95
N ALA A 97 9.29 6.56 3.41
CA ALA A 97 9.00 7.85 2.81
C ALA A 97 9.63 7.91 1.41
N GLU A 98 8.79 7.90 0.38
CA GLU A 98 9.23 8.02 -1.01
C GLU A 98 9.21 9.49 -1.46
N GLN A 99 9.36 9.76 -2.76
CA GLN A 99 9.39 11.14 -3.27
C GLN A 99 8.12 11.92 -2.90
N SER A 100 8.24 13.24 -2.73
CA SER A 100 7.14 14.09 -2.23
C SER A 100 5.85 14.00 -3.06
N TYR A 101 5.97 13.74 -4.37
CA TYR A 101 4.84 13.60 -5.29
C TYR A 101 4.03 12.29 -5.13
N PHE A 102 4.37 11.46 -4.15
CA PHE A 102 3.59 10.27 -3.75
C PHE A 102 2.96 10.38 -2.36
N GLN A 103 3.29 11.42 -1.59
CA GLN A 103 3.06 11.41 -0.15
C GLN A 103 1.57 11.38 0.22
N THR A 104 0.70 12.06 -0.54
CA THR A 104 -0.75 12.04 -0.31
C THR A 104 -1.32 10.64 -0.54
N ALA A 105 -0.92 9.97 -1.63
CA ALA A 105 -1.34 8.59 -1.91
C ALA A 105 -0.82 7.61 -0.86
N ILE A 106 0.47 7.68 -0.51
CA ILE A 106 1.08 6.81 0.50
C ILE A 106 0.40 7.01 1.86
N HIS A 107 0.17 8.26 2.26
CA HIS A 107 -0.50 8.56 3.53
C HIS A 107 -1.92 8.01 3.56
N ARG A 108 -2.69 8.20 2.48
CA ARG A 108 -4.06 7.68 2.37
C ARG A 108 -4.11 6.16 2.43
N LEU A 109 -3.18 5.49 1.73
CA LEU A 109 -3.03 4.03 1.79
C LEU A 109 -2.74 3.59 3.23
N VAL A 110 -1.79 4.20 3.92
CA VAL A 110 -1.44 3.85 5.30
C VAL A 110 -2.65 3.98 6.24
N LEU A 111 -3.43 5.05 6.14
CA LEU A 111 -4.64 5.23 6.96
C LEU A 111 -5.66 4.12 6.72
N GLU A 112 -5.93 3.76 5.46
CA GLU A 112 -6.85 2.67 5.12
C GLU A 112 -6.37 1.32 5.67
N LEU A 113 -5.05 1.09 5.70
CA LEU A 113 -4.45 -0.14 6.19
C LEU A 113 -4.44 -0.24 7.72
N GLN A 114 -4.45 0.90 8.44
CA GLN A 114 -4.54 0.94 9.90
C GLN A 114 -5.95 0.64 10.42
N GLU A 115 -6.97 0.93 9.63
CA GLU A 115 -8.37 0.65 9.97
C GLU A 115 -8.76 -0.84 9.81
N GLN A 116 -7.83 -1.69 9.34
CA GLN A 116 -7.97 -3.15 9.16
C GLN A 116 -7.16 -3.95 10.19
#